data_AF-A0A822FJ08-F1
#
_entry.id   AF-A0A822FJ08-F1
#
_cell.length_a   1.000
_cell.length_b   1.000
_cell.length_c   1.000
_cell.angle_alpha   90.00
_cell.angle_beta   90.00
_cell.angle_gamma   90.00
#
_symmetry.space_group_name_H-M   'P 1'
#
loop_
_entity.id
_entity.type
_entity.pdbx_description
1 polymer ?
#
loop_
_entity_poly.entity_id
_entity_poly.type
_entity_poly.pdbx_seq_one_letter_code
_entity_poly.pdbx_strand_id
1 'polypeptide(L)'
;IENRYASSTQPNHHPQIFFKKFCYSLTFWRHRHLSSFIVLLFTFVKFLFLFNSLLQIFLLNAFLDNDYHLFGFEVIVKFIRGLDWRESKRFPRVTLCDFHIREVGIIHRYTVQCVLPINLFNEKIFLILWFWFLLLAAFNIGDFISWLLRIIRVDSRSAYVRRKLAMKRVAINEPIDEFTSPKQI
;
A
#
# COMPACT_ATOMS: atom_id res chain seq x y z
N ILE A 1 -17.09 -79.05 -2.27
CA ILE A 1 -18.55 -79.02 -2.49
C ILE A 1 -18.88 -77.70 -3.15
N GLU A 2 -18.79 -77.75 -4.47
CA GLU A 2 -19.57 -77.06 -5.49
C GLU A 2 -20.31 -75.72 -5.22
N ASN A 3 -19.88 -74.72 -6.00
CA ASN A 3 -20.64 -73.68 -6.71
C ASN A 3 -21.22 -72.44 -5.99
N ARG A 4 -20.63 -71.28 -6.32
CA ARG A 4 -21.22 -70.40 -7.34
C ARG A 4 -20.16 -69.59 -8.09
N TYR A 5 -19.92 -69.97 -9.35
CA TYR A 5 -19.38 -69.11 -10.41
C TYR A 5 -20.45 -68.10 -10.85
N ALA A 6 -20.06 -66.83 -10.99
CA ALA A 6 -20.47 -65.87 -12.03
C ALA A 6 -19.60 -64.60 -11.79
N SER A 7 -18.57 -64.31 -12.59
CA SER A 7 -18.67 -63.66 -13.91
C SER A 7 -19.58 -62.42 -13.82
N SER A 8 -19.21 -61.19 -14.12
CA SER A 8 -18.10 -60.60 -14.88
C SER A 8 -18.32 -59.06 -14.77
N THR A 9 -17.36 -58.28 -15.30
CA THR A 9 -17.61 -56.94 -15.87
C THR A 9 -17.93 -55.79 -14.88
N GLN A 10 -16.92 -54.92 -14.67
CA GLN A 10 -17.20 -53.47 -14.67
C GLN A 10 -17.97 -53.14 -15.96
N PRO A 11 -19.00 -52.28 -15.92
CA PRO A 11 -18.70 -50.86 -16.06
C PRO A 11 -19.68 -49.87 -15.38
N ASN A 12 -19.15 -48.68 -15.11
CA ASN A 12 -19.84 -47.39 -15.18
C ASN A 12 -20.99 -47.09 -14.20
N HIS A 13 -20.65 -46.42 -13.09
CA HIS A 13 -21.45 -45.27 -12.63
C HIS A 13 -20.54 -44.16 -12.07
N HIS A 14 -19.95 -43.39 -12.99
CA HIS A 14 -18.97 -42.34 -12.75
C HIS A 14 -19.48 -40.87 -12.97
N PRO A 15 -20.66 -40.40 -12.50
CA PRO A 15 -20.93 -38.95 -12.51
C PRO A 15 -21.11 -38.26 -11.15
N GLN A 16 -21.35 -38.97 -10.03
CA GLN A 16 -21.74 -38.33 -8.76
C GLN A 16 -20.56 -38.01 -7.81
N ILE A 17 -19.47 -38.79 -7.85
CA ILE A 17 -18.34 -38.67 -6.91
C ILE A 17 -17.32 -37.61 -7.38
N PHE A 18 -17.19 -37.45 -8.70
CA PHE A 18 -16.28 -36.48 -9.31
C PHE A 18 -16.75 -35.03 -9.06
N PHE A 19 -18.06 -34.78 -9.16
CA PHE A 19 -18.63 -33.44 -8.92
C PHE A 19 -18.50 -32.98 -7.47
N LYS A 20 -18.63 -33.88 -6.48
CA LYS A 20 -18.41 -33.55 -5.06
C LYS A 20 -16.95 -33.24 -4.73
N LYS A 21 -15.99 -34.01 -5.28
CA LYS A 21 -14.55 -33.74 -5.13
C LYS A 21 -14.13 -32.44 -5.83
N PHE A 22 -14.71 -32.15 -6.99
CA PHE A 22 -14.48 -30.90 -7.72
C PHE A 22 -15.06 -29.70 -6.97
N CYS A 23 -16.26 -29.82 -6.39
CA CYS A 23 -16.89 -28.74 -5.61
C CYS A 23 -16.15 -28.48 -4.28
N TYR A 24 -15.63 -29.52 -3.61
CA TYR A 24 -14.80 -29.39 -2.39
C TYR A 24 -13.40 -28.83 -2.66
N SER A 25 -12.78 -29.20 -3.80
CA SER A 25 -11.51 -28.62 -4.25
C SER A 25 -11.67 -27.16 -4.67
N LEU A 26 -12.77 -26.82 -5.35
CA LEU A 26 -13.13 -25.45 -5.68
C LEU A 26 -13.46 -24.63 -4.43
N THR A 27 -14.07 -25.18 -3.38
CA THR A 27 -14.28 -24.44 -2.12
C THR A 27 -13.03 -24.34 -1.26
N PHE A 28 -12.11 -25.31 -1.29
CA PHE A 28 -10.84 -25.25 -0.56
C PHE A 28 -9.82 -24.30 -1.22
N TRP A 29 -9.74 -24.30 -2.55
CA TRP A 29 -9.00 -23.27 -3.31
C TRP A 29 -9.69 -21.91 -3.21
N ARG A 30 -11.02 -21.82 -3.26
CA ARG A 30 -11.77 -20.56 -3.10
C ARG A 30 -11.72 -20.01 -1.67
N HIS A 31 -11.62 -20.83 -0.62
CA HIS A 31 -11.46 -20.35 0.76
C HIS A 31 -10.07 -19.76 1.01
N ARG A 32 -9.02 -20.31 0.37
CA ARG A 32 -7.67 -19.72 0.38
C ARG A 32 -7.59 -18.51 -0.53
N HIS A 33 -8.23 -18.53 -1.70
CA HIS A 33 -8.23 -17.45 -2.68
C HIS A 33 -9.10 -16.24 -2.27
N LEU A 34 -10.20 -16.44 -1.52
CA LEU A 34 -11.04 -15.33 -1.03
C LEU A 34 -10.35 -14.59 0.13
N SER A 35 -9.73 -15.31 1.07
CA SER A 35 -8.87 -14.68 2.09
C SER A 35 -7.63 -14.02 1.46
N SER A 36 -6.99 -14.64 0.47
CA SER A 36 -5.88 -14.03 -0.26
C SER A 36 -6.30 -12.82 -1.10
N PHE A 37 -7.48 -12.84 -1.73
CA PHE A 37 -8.01 -11.72 -2.51
C PHE A 37 -8.34 -10.52 -1.63
N ILE A 38 -8.97 -10.73 -0.47
CA ILE A 38 -9.22 -9.65 0.50
C ILE A 38 -7.90 -9.06 1.01
N VAL A 39 -6.91 -9.90 1.32
CA VAL A 39 -5.57 -9.45 1.75
C VAL A 39 -4.84 -8.69 0.62
N LEU A 40 -4.93 -9.16 -0.63
CA LEU A 40 -4.34 -8.50 -1.79
C LEU A 40 -5.00 -7.14 -2.03
N LEU A 41 -6.32 -7.08 -2.05
CA LEU A 41 -7.09 -5.85 -2.25
C LEU A 41 -6.80 -4.85 -1.13
N PHE A 42 -6.79 -5.30 0.13
CA PHE A 42 -6.48 -4.43 1.26
C PHE A 42 -5.04 -3.91 1.22
N THR A 43 -4.09 -4.74 0.80
CA THR A 43 -2.69 -4.32 0.59
C THR A 43 -2.58 -3.32 -0.56
N PHE A 44 -3.32 -3.54 -1.65
CA PHE A 44 -3.38 -2.62 -2.79
C PHE A 44 -3.99 -1.27 -2.41
N VAL A 45 -5.08 -1.25 -1.64
CA VAL A 45 -5.68 -0.03 -1.11
C VAL A 45 -4.70 0.73 -0.22
N LYS A 46 -3.98 0.06 0.69
CA LYS A 46 -2.95 0.72 1.51
C LYS A 46 -1.81 1.29 0.66
N PHE A 47 -1.40 0.58 -0.39
CA PHE A 47 -0.43 1.09 -1.36
C PHE A 47 -0.95 2.34 -2.09
N LEU A 48 -2.21 2.35 -2.52
CA LEU A 48 -2.83 3.53 -3.14
C LEU A 48 -2.89 4.72 -2.19
N PHE A 49 -3.17 4.51 -0.90
CA PHE A 49 -3.13 5.59 0.09
C PHE A 49 -1.73 6.18 0.25
N LEU A 50 -0.71 5.32 0.31
CA LEU A 50 0.69 5.74 0.35
C LEU A 50 1.07 6.52 -0.92
N PHE A 51 0.76 5.98 -2.10
CA PHE A 51 1.00 6.66 -3.38
C PHE A 51 0.26 8.00 -3.46
N ASN A 52 -1.00 8.06 -3.04
CA ASN A 52 -1.77 9.30 -3.01
C ASN A 52 -1.13 10.36 -2.11
N SER A 53 -0.67 9.98 -0.91
CA SER A 53 0.02 10.92 -0.01
C SER A 53 1.33 11.45 -0.60
N LEU A 54 2.11 10.60 -1.29
CA LEU A 54 3.32 11.02 -2.00
C LEU A 54 3.01 11.92 -3.20
N LEU A 55 1.98 11.58 -3.96
CA LEU A 55 1.52 12.37 -5.10
C LEU A 55 1.04 13.75 -4.66
N GLN A 56 0.35 13.88 -3.52
CA GLN A 56 -0.06 15.18 -2.97
C GLN A 56 1.15 16.06 -2.63
N ILE A 57 2.21 15.48 -2.03
CA ILE A 57 3.46 16.21 -1.77
C ILE A 57 4.12 16.61 -3.09
N PHE A 58 4.17 15.72 -4.07
CA PHE A 58 4.76 16.00 -5.39
C PHE A 58 4.00 17.10 -6.14
N LEU A 59 2.66 17.02 -6.18
CA LEU A 59 1.80 18.03 -6.81
C LEU A 59 1.94 19.38 -6.12
N LEU A 60 2.05 19.41 -4.78
CA LEU A 60 2.31 20.63 -4.05
C LEU A 60 3.67 21.23 -4.45
N ASN A 61 4.73 20.43 -4.49
CA ASN A 61 6.06 20.90 -4.93
C ASN A 61 6.04 21.38 -6.40
N ALA A 62 5.28 20.72 -7.28
CA ALA A 62 5.13 21.12 -8.68
C ALA A 62 4.33 22.42 -8.82
N PHE A 63 3.26 22.60 -8.04
CA PHE A 63 2.46 23.83 -8.03
C PHE A 63 3.27 25.04 -7.52
N LEU A 64 4.14 24.82 -6.53
CA LEU A 64 5.04 25.86 -6.04
C LEU A 64 6.22 26.13 -6.99
N ASP A 65 6.35 25.39 -8.10
CA ASP A 65 7.33 25.55 -9.19
C ASP A 65 8.77 25.77 -8.67
N ASN A 66 9.27 24.77 -7.95
CA ASN A 66 10.53 24.87 -7.21
C ASN A 66 11.70 24.21 -7.97
N ASP A 67 12.83 24.92 -8.10
CA ASP A 67 14.10 24.38 -8.64
C ASP A 67 14.72 23.29 -7.73
N TYR A 68 14.22 23.16 -6.49
CA TYR A 68 14.69 22.20 -5.50
C TYR A 68 13.51 21.35 -4.98
N HIS A 69 13.64 20.04 -5.00
CA HIS A 69 12.54 19.07 -4.82
C HIS A 69 11.82 19.08 -3.45
N LEU A 70 12.19 19.91 -2.47
CA LEU A 70 11.62 19.89 -1.11
C LEU A 70 11.51 21.30 -0.47
N PHE A 71 10.48 22.06 -0.84
CA PHE A 71 10.19 23.41 -0.33
C PHE A 71 10.21 23.50 1.21
N GLY A 72 9.51 22.60 1.91
CA GLY A 72 9.41 22.68 3.37
C GLY A 72 10.72 22.37 4.10
N PHE A 73 11.58 21.53 3.55
CA PHE A 73 12.88 21.22 4.18
C PHE A 73 13.82 22.43 4.12
N GLU A 74 13.82 23.18 3.02
CA GLU A 74 14.59 24.41 2.89
C GLU A 74 14.19 25.45 3.94
N VAL A 75 12.90 25.60 4.20
CA VAL A 75 12.37 26.53 5.20
C VAL A 75 12.83 26.15 6.61
N ILE A 76 12.80 24.86 6.95
CA ILE A 76 13.31 24.35 8.22
C ILE A 76 14.82 24.62 8.34
N VAL A 77 15.59 24.33 7.28
CA VAL A 77 17.04 24.53 7.29
C VAL A 77 17.40 26.02 7.43
N LYS A 78 16.69 26.93 6.74
CA LYS A 78 16.87 28.38 6.89
C LYS A 78 16.53 28.86 8.30
N PHE A 79 15.45 28.32 8.88
CA PHE A 79 15.04 28.62 10.25
C PHE A 79 16.09 28.18 11.27
N ILE A 80 16.61 26.95 11.16
CA ILE A 80 17.67 26.43 12.04
C ILE A 80 18.96 27.25 11.91
N ARG A 81 19.28 27.73 10.69
CA ARG A 81 20.47 28.54 10.41
C ARG A 81 20.34 30.02 10.79
N GLY A 82 19.18 30.46 11.28
CA GLY A 82 18.94 31.86 11.63
C GLY A 82 19.01 32.83 10.45
N LEU A 83 18.88 32.32 9.22
CA LEU A 83 18.84 33.13 8.00
C LEU A 83 17.45 33.73 7.84
N ASP A 84 17.34 34.95 7.30
CA ASP A 84 16.03 35.61 7.08
C ASP A 84 15.05 34.70 6.34
N TRP A 85 14.02 34.24 7.06
CA TRP A 85 12.93 33.39 6.56
C TRP A 85 11.67 34.18 6.23
N ARG A 86 11.69 35.51 6.43
CA ARG A 86 10.53 36.40 6.30
C ARG A 86 10.23 36.80 4.86
N GLU A 87 11.23 36.80 3.99
CA GLU A 87 11.10 37.24 2.59
C GLU A 87 11.35 36.06 1.66
N SER A 88 10.27 35.41 1.24
CA SER A 88 10.34 34.40 0.19
C SER A 88 10.28 35.08 -1.17
N LYS A 89 11.33 34.93 -1.99
CA LYS A 89 11.33 35.38 -3.40
C LYS A 89 10.18 34.77 -4.23
N ARG A 90 9.58 33.67 -3.76
CA ARG A 90 8.51 32.93 -4.43
C ARG A 90 7.17 33.64 -4.38
N PHE A 91 6.90 34.33 -3.27
CA PHE A 91 5.61 34.96 -3.00
C PHE A 91 5.82 36.44 -2.72
N PRO A 92 6.05 37.28 -3.76
CA PRO A 92 6.23 38.72 -3.57
C PRO A 92 4.96 39.32 -2.96
N ARG A 93 5.12 39.94 -1.79
CA ARG A 93 4.04 40.68 -1.11
C ARG A 93 3.81 42.06 -1.76
N VAL A 94 4.84 42.59 -2.39
CA VAL A 94 4.85 43.89 -3.06
C VAL A 94 5.34 43.68 -4.49
N THR A 95 4.59 44.18 -5.47
CA THR A 95 4.93 44.08 -6.89
C THR A 95 4.83 45.46 -7.55
N LEU A 96 5.60 45.70 -8.61
CA LEU A 96 5.46 46.88 -9.46
C LEU A 96 4.53 46.53 -10.62
N CYS A 97 3.48 47.31 -10.83
CA CYS A 97 2.58 47.15 -11.97
C CYS A 97 2.70 48.35 -12.91
N ASP A 98 2.86 48.04 -14.19
CA ASP A 98 2.93 49.02 -15.26
C ASP A 98 1.54 49.22 -15.88
N PHE A 99 1.06 50.45 -15.86
CA PHE A 99 -0.17 50.85 -16.52
C PHE A 99 0.16 51.67 -17.77
N HIS A 100 -0.45 51.29 -18.90
CA HIS A 100 -0.39 52.02 -20.15
C HIS A 100 -1.68 52.81 -20.35
N ILE A 101 -1.63 54.11 -20.11
CA ILE A 101 -2.74 55.01 -20.43
C ILE A 101 -2.50 55.58 -21.82
N ARG A 102 -3.51 55.46 -22.68
CA ARG A 102 -3.53 56.03 -24.03
C ARG A 102 -4.28 57.35 -23.98
N GLU A 103 -3.54 58.45 -23.99
CA GLU A 103 -4.09 59.76 -24.36
C GLU A 103 -3.76 60.00 -25.84
N VAL A 104 -4.60 60.77 -26.53
CA VAL A 104 -4.60 60.88 -28.00
C VAL A 104 -3.19 61.20 -28.53
N GLY A 105 -2.55 60.24 -29.21
CA GLY A 105 -1.24 60.40 -29.87
C GLY A 105 0.01 60.00 -29.08
N ILE A 106 -0.05 59.82 -27.75
CA ILE A 106 1.13 59.47 -26.92
C ILE A 106 0.76 58.40 -25.87
N ILE A 107 1.58 57.34 -25.76
CA ILE A 107 1.42 56.30 -24.72
C ILE A 107 2.27 56.68 -23.50
N HIS A 108 1.62 57.00 -22.39
CA HIS A 108 2.31 57.25 -21.12
C HIS A 108 2.37 55.97 -20.28
N ARG A 109 3.55 55.65 -19.74
CA ARG A 109 3.79 54.48 -18.89
C ARG A 109 3.92 54.95 -17.43
N TYR A 110 3.05 54.45 -16.56
CA TYR A 110 3.11 54.71 -15.13
C TYR A 110 3.40 53.41 -14.38
N THR A 111 4.39 53.43 -13.50
CA THR A 111 4.76 52.32 -12.63
C THR A 111 4.23 52.60 -11.23
N VAL A 112 3.39 51.73 -10.67
CA VAL A 112 2.87 51.89 -9.30
C VAL A 112 3.21 50.68 -8.45
N GLN A 113 3.31 50.90 -7.13
CA GLN A 113 3.52 49.84 -6.16
C GLN A 113 2.17 49.21 -5.77
N CYS A 114 2.01 47.91 -6.02
CA CYS A 114 0.86 47.12 -5.61
C CYS A 114 1.23 46.23 -4.43
N VAL A 115 0.28 46.06 -3.50
CA VAL A 115 0.42 45.12 -2.38
C VAL A 115 -0.54 43.96 -2.61
N LEU A 116 -0.02 42.73 -2.58
CA LEU A 116 -0.80 41.50 -2.74
C LEU A 116 -0.89 40.78 -1.39
N PRO A 117 -1.86 41.15 -0.52
CA PRO A 117 -2.03 40.50 0.78
C PRO A 117 -2.36 39.01 0.63
N ILE A 118 -3.03 38.62 -0.46
CA ILE A 118 -3.36 37.22 -0.77
C ILE A 118 -2.13 36.31 -0.82
N ASN A 119 -0.99 36.83 -1.26
CA ASN A 119 0.22 36.04 -1.43
C ASN A 119 0.87 35.66 -0.10
N LEU A 120 0.72 36.53 0.90
CA LEU A 120 1.15 36.27 2.27
C LEU A 120 0.32 35.13 2.90
N PHE A 121 -0.99 35.10 2.63
CA PHE A 121 -1.85 34.01 3.10
C PHE A 121 -1.50 32.68 2.43
N ASN A 122 -1.28 32.70 1.12
CA ASN A 122 -0.85 31.54 0.35
C ASN A 122 0.47 30.96 0.87
N GLU A 123 1.46 31.80 1.15
CA GLU A 123 2.73 31.36 1.71
C GLU A 123 2.53 30.55 3.01
N LYS A 124 1.70 31.02 3.94
CA LYS A 124 1.51 30.34 5.23
C LYS A 124 0.64 29.10 5.13
N ILE A 125 -0.42 29.11 4.32
CA ILE A 125 -1.27 27.92 4.14
C ILE A 125 -0.48 26.79 3.45
N PHE A 126 0.34 27.10 2.44
CA PHE A 126 1.13 26.07 1.75
C PHE A 126 2.22 25.48 2.65
N LEU A 127 2.83 26.27 3.53
CA LEU A 127 3.74 25.75 4.56
C LEU A 127 3.02 24.77 5.49
N ILE A 128 1.88 25.14 6.04
CA ILE A 128 1.10 24.28 6.95
C ILE A 128 0.66 23.00 6.23
N LEU A 129 0.16 23.11 5.00
CA LEU A 129 -0.25 21.97 4.19
C LEU A 129 0.92 21.02 3.89
N TRP A 130 2.11 21.56 3.63
CA TRP A 130 3.29 20.73 3.38
C TRP A 130 3.65 19.86 4.59
N PHE A 131 3.68 20.46 5.79
CA PHE A 131 3.92 19.72 7.04
C PHE A 131 2.81 18.70 7.33
N TRP A 132 1.56 19.07 7.03
CA TRP A 132 0.41 18.18 7.18
C TRP A 132 0.52 16.95 6.28
N PHE A 133 0.83 17.12 5.00
CA PHE A 133 1.01 16.01 4.07
C PHE A 133 2.23 15.15 4.43
N LEU A 134 3.30 15.74 4.94
CA LEU A 134 4.46 14.99 5.43
C LEU A 134 4.08 14.06 6.59
N LEU A 135 3.31 14.56 7.56
CA LEU A 135 2.81 13.77 8.70
C LEU A 135 1.83 12.68 8.24
N LEU A 136 0.93 12.98 7.31
CA LEU A 136 0.05 11.99 6.70
C LEU A 136 0.83 10.90 5.96
N ALA A 137 1.87 11.26 5.21
CA ALA A 137 2.74 10.30 4.53
C ALA A 137 3.46 9.39 5.55
N ALA A 138 4.00 9.96 6.63
CA ALA A 138 4.64 9.19 7.71
C ALA A 138 3.67 8.17 8.36
N PHE A 139 2.43 8.57 8.64
CA PHE A 139 1.42 7.65 9.17
C PHE A 139 1.05 6.53 8.19
N ASN A 140 0.86 6.85 6.91
CA ASN A 140 0.58 5.84 5.89
C ASN A 140 1.74 4.84 5.71
N ILE A 141 2.98 5.33 5.75
CA ILE A 141 4.18 4.48 5.71
C ILE A 141 4.23 3.55 6.94
N GLY A 142 4.02 4.10 8.14
CA GLY A 142 4.01 3.31 9.37
C GLY A 142 2.93 2.22 9.39
N ASP A 143 1.72 2.57 8.93
CA ASP A 143 0.60 1.63 8.78
C ASP A 143 0.90 0.53 7.74
N PHE A 144 1.47 0.90 6.59
CA PHE A 144 1.85 -0.05 5.54
C PHE A 144 2.93 -1.04 6.00
N ILE A 145 3.99 -0.55 6.68
CA ILE A 145 5.05 -1.40 7.24
C ILE A 145 4.48 -2.34 8.30
N SER A 146 3.66 -1.82 9.22
CA SER A 146 3.02 -2.61 10.27
C SER A 146 2.15 -3.72 9.70
N TRP A 147 1.45 -3.44 8.60
CA TRP A 147 0.66 -4.42 7.86
C TRP A 147 1.53 -5.50 7.18
N LEU A 148 2.62 -5.10 6.48
CA LEU A 148 3.56 -6.05 5.87
C LEU A 148 4.15 -7.01 6.90
N LEU A 149 4.62 -6.49 8.04
CA LEU A 149 5.18 -7.31 9.11
C LEU A 149 4.16 -8.31 9.67
N ARG A 150 2.89 -7.92 9.74
CA ARG A 150 1.80 -8.81 10.16
C ARG A 150 1.59 -9.95 9.18
N ILE A 151 1.58 -9.68 7.87
CA ILE A 151 1.42 -10.70 6.83
C ILE A 151 2.58 -11.70 6.89
N ILE A 152 3.83 -11.22 6.90
CA ILE A 152 5.03 -12.07 6.91
C ILE A 152 5.05 -13.02 8.13
N ARG A 153 4.65 -12.51 9.30
CA ARG A 153 4.56 -13.31 10.54
C ARG A 153 3.46 -14.38 10.49
N VAL A 154 2.30 -14.07 9.92
CA VAL A 154 1.17 -15.01 9.80
C VAL A 154 1.52 -16.16 8.85
N ASP A 155 2.12 -15.87 7.70
CA ASP A 155 2.52 -16.90 6.75
C ASP A 155 3.54 -17.87 7.36
N SER A 156 4.55 -17.34 8.06
CA SER A 156 5.57 -18.13 8.75
C SER A 156 4.98 -19.04 9.83
N ARG A 157 4.08 -18.53 10.68
CA ARG A 157 3.39 -19.31 11.71
C ARG A 157 2.54 -20.42 11.10
N SER A 158 1.80 -20.10 10.04
CA SER A 158 0.92 -21.07 9.38
C SER A 158 1.71 -22.17 8.66
N ALA A 159 2.89 -21.87 8.12
CA ALA A 159 3.78 -22.85 7.51
C ALA A 159 4.39 -23.79 8.57
N TYR A 160 4.82 -23.25 9.71
CA TYR A 160 5.36 -24.02 10.82
C TYR A 160 4.32 -25.01 11.40
N VAL A 161 3.10 -24.54 11.71
CA VAL A 161 2.03 -25.40 12.25
C VAL A 161 1.66 -26.52 11.25
N ARG A 162 1.59 -26.19 9.94
CA ARG A 162 1.32 -27.18 8.89
C ARG A 162 2.40 -28.27 8.82
N ARG A 163 3.68 -27.91 8.90
CA ARG A 163 4.79 -28.88 8.91
C ARG A 163 4.72 -29.81 10.12
N LYS A 164 4.43 -29.26 11.30
CA LYS A 164 4.31 -30.05 12.54
C LYS A 164 3.10 -31.01 12.51
N LEU A 165 1.96 -30.55 11.98
CA LEU A 165 0.79 -31.41 11.77
C LEU A 165 1.03 -32.49 10.70
N ALA A 166 1.78 -32.18 9.64
CA ALA A 166 2.12 -33.15 8.59
C ALA A 166 3.02 -34.29 9.14
N MET A 167 4.04 -33.97 9.94
CA MET A 167 4.87 -34.99 10.59
C MET A 167 4.07 -35.88 11.54
N LYS A 168 3.17 -35.29 12.33
CA LYS A 168 2.29 -36.06 13.23
C LYS A 168 1.34 -36.99 12.46
N ARG A 169 0.86 -36.57 11.29
CA ARG A 169 0.03 -37.42 10.42
C ARG A 169 0.83 -38.61 9.87
N VAL A 170 2.08 -38.41 9.46
CA VAL A 170 2.94 -39.51 8.97
C VAL A 170 3.20 -40.53 10.07
N ALA A 171 3.56 -40.09 11.29
CA ALA A 171 3.81 -40.98 12.43
C ALA A 171 2.57 -41.79 12.89
N ILE A 172 1.35 -41.29 12.62
CA ILE A 172 0.11 -42.03 12.92
C ILE A 172 -0.24 -43.02 11.79
N ASN A 173 0.20 -42.74 10.55
CA ASN A 173 -0.08 -43.56 9.38
C ASN A 173 1.02 -44.60 9.09
N GLU A 174 2.13 -44.62 9.82
CA GLU A 174 3.01 -45.79 9.86
C GLU A 174 2.25 -46.95 10.49
N PRO A 175 2.08 -48.09 9.78
CA PRO A 175 1.37 -49.24 10.32
C PRO A 175 2.14 -49.82 11.50
N ILE A 176 1.40 -50.34 12.48
CA ILE A 176 1.89 -51.00 13.69
C ILE A 176 2.45 -52.39 13.31
N ASP A 177 3.36 -52.46 12.34
CA ASP A 177 3.82 -53.73 11.75
C ASP A 177 5.17 -54.20 12.34
N GLU A 178 5.71 -53.55 13.37
CA GLU A 178 7.01 -53.95 13.94
C GLU A 178 7.09 -53.92 15.47
N PHE A 179 5.96 -54.15 16.17
CA PHE A 179 5.97 -54.38 17.62
C PHE A 179 5.07 -55.54 18.07
N THR A 180 5.22 -56.71 17.44
CA THR A 180 4.85 -58.00 18.05
C THR A 180 5.92 -59.04 17.75
N SER A 181 7.15 -58.79 18.22
CA SER A 181 8.07 -59.88 18.50
C SER A 181 8.74 -59.65 19.85
N PRO A 182 8.21 -60.22 20.95
CA PRO A 182 9.08 -60.64 22.02
C PRO A 182 9.78 -61.91 21.54
N LYS A 183 11.03 -61.79 21.10
CA LYS A 183 12.00 -62.87 21.24
C LYS A 183 12.06 -63.19 22.74
N GLN A 184 11.64 -64.37 23.17
CA GLN A 184 12.15 -65.06 24.37
C GLN A 184 11.85 -66.56 24.25
N ILE A 185 12.95 -67.33 24.19
CA ILE A 185 13.23 -68.74 24.59
C ILE A 185 12.13 -69.78 24.31
#